data_AF-A0A373S8L2-F1
#
_entry.id   AF-A0A373S8L2-F1
#
_cell.length_a   1.000
_cell.length_b   1.000
_cell.length_c   1.000
_cell.angle_alpha   90.00
_cell.angle_beta   90.00
_cell.angle_gamma   90.00
#
_symmetry.space_group_name_H-M   'P 1'
#
loop_
_entity.id
_entity.type
_entity.pdbx_description
1 polymer ?
#
loop_
_entity_poly.entity_id
_entity_poly.type
_entity_poly.pdbx_seq_one_letter_code
_entity_poly.pdbx_strand_id
1 'polypeptide(L)'
;MKNLRMQQEMTDRGRLEIRVNTRIQARPVSGARVTVSYTGDPQNVIEELITDGDGRTETLDLATPPLEYSLEPNVNQPYSEYTVKVEAEGYELVEVTGSELLSGEQSVQQVDLKLAEGAAFADVTIPDHTLFGEYPAKIPESEIKPTRESGEIVLSRVVIPEYIIVHDGAPTDSTARDYYVRYRDYIKNVACSEIYATWPDAAIRANILAIMSFTLNRVYTEWYRNKGYDFTITSSTAYDHKWIYGRNIFDSISLVVDEIFADYLSRPNVKQPILTQYCDGNRVSCPNWMSQWGSKNLADQGYSTIQILRNYYGDNMYINTAEEISGIPSSWPGYDLTIGSSGNKVLQMQEQLNVIAEVYSSIPTVYENGYFDEETQDAVEAFQRLFGLPVSGIVDYPTWYKIQSIYVAVTRIAELQ
;
A
#
# COMPACT_ATOMS: atom_id res chain seq x y z
N MET A 1 -17.63 7.37 -29.69
CA MET A 1 -18.98 7.05 -29.14
C MET A 1 -18.91 6.33 -27.79
N LYS A 2 -17.95 5.44 -27.52
CA LYS A 2 -17.75 4.82 -26.19
C LYS A 2 -17.43 5.86 -25.09
N ASN A 3 -16.51 6.78 -25.36
CA ASN A 3 -16.10 7.83 -24.41
C ASN A 3 -17.23 8.83 -24.05
N LEU A 4 -18.09 9.18 -25.00
CA LEU A 4 -19.25 10.06 -24.75
C LEU A 4 -20.36 9.39 -23.92
N ARG A 5 -20.50 8.06 -23.98
CA ARG A 5 -21.42 7.31 -23.11
C ARG A 5 -20.84 7.14 -21.70
N MET A 6 -19.54 6.85 -21.58
CA MET A 6 -18.89 6.77 -20.25
C MET A 6 -18.96 8.11 -19.51
N GLN A 7 -18.74 9.25 -20.17
CA GLN A 7 -18.91 10.58 -19.54
C GLN A 7 -20.36 10.88 -19.11
N GLN A 8 -21.37 10.30 -19.77
CA GLN A 8 -22.78 10.46 -19.38
C GLN A 8 -23.19 9.58 -18.19
N GLU A 9 -22.38 8.57 -17.85
CA GLU A 9 -22.62 7.63 -16.74
C GLU A 9 -21.75 7.94 -15.51
N MET A 10 -20.86 8.93 -15.58
CA MET A 10 -20.05 9.40 -14.44
C MET A 10 -20.85 10.38 -13.56
N THR A 11 -21.75 9.85 -12.74
CA THR A 11 -22.63 10.65 -11.87
C THR A 11 -22.01 10.99 -10.52
N ASP A 12 -21.01 10.22 -10.10
CA ASP A 12 -20.37 10.35 -8.80
C ASP A 12 -19.00 11.02 -8.91
N ARG A 13 -18.35 11.26 -7.78
CA ARG A 13 -17.00 11.80 -7.74
C ARG A 13 -16.11 11.09 -6.71
N GLY A 14 -14.82 11.12 -6.98
CA GLY A 14 -13.76 10.72 -6.08
C GLY A 14 -12.70 11.81 -6.02
N ARG A 15 -11.76 11.67 -5.10
CA ARG A 15 -10.71 12.66 -4.87
C ARG A 15 -9.33 12.10 -5.24
N LEU A 16 -8.58 12.81 -6.08
CA LEU A 16 -7.24 12.41 -6.53
C LEU A 16 -6.18 13.42 -6.07
N GLU A 17 -5.18 12.95 -5.34
CA GLU A 17 -3.98 13.71 -4.98
C GLU A 17 -2.77 13.12 -5.71
N ILE A 18 -1.88 13.97 -6.23
CA ILE A 18 -0.62 13.55 -6.84
C ILE A 18 0.53 13.92 -5.89
N ARG A 19 1.39 12.94 -5.60
CA ARG A 19 2.61 13.13 -4.80
C ARG A 19 3.83 12.86 -5.66
N VAL A 20 4.74 13.81 -5.71
CA VAL A 20 5.94 13.76 -6.56
C VAL A 20 7.17 13.76 -5.68
N ASN A 21 7.92 12.66 -5.76
CA ASN A 21 9.16 12.47 -5.02
C ASN A 21 10.30 12.15 -5.99
N THR A 22 11.55 12.27 -5.53
CA THR A 22 12.70 11.73 -6.24
C THR A 22 12.76 10.22 -6.05
N ARG A 23 13.03 9.49 -7.13
CA ARG A 23 13.16 8.02 -7.09
C ARG A 23 14.27 7.55 -6.16
N ILE A 24 15.36 8.30 -6.13
CA ILE A 24 16.46 8.09 -5.18
C ILE A 24 16.16 8.96 -3.96
N GLN A 25 16.22 8.38 -2.76
CA GLN A 25 16.02 9.07 -1.48
C GLN A 25 14.59 9.56 -1.17
N ALA A 26 13.60 9.36 -2.06
CA ALA A 26 12.19 9.69 -1.81
C ALA A 26 11.97 11.12 -1.28
N ARG A 27 12.76 12.09 -1.77
CA ARG A 27 12.64 13.50 -1.37
C ARG A 27 11.51 14.16 -2.15
N PRO A 28 10.67 14.99 -1.51
CA PRO A 28 9.68 15.80 -2.22
C PRO A 28 10.27 16.62 -3.36
N VAL A 29 9.55 16.69 -4.48
CA VAL A 29 9.89 17.56 -5.61
C VAL A 29 8.88 18.70 -5.66
N SER A 30 9.31 19.88 -5.22
CA SER A 30 8.51 21.11 -5.28
C SER A 30 8.56 21.75 -6.66
N GLY A 31 7.46 22.40 -7.08
CA GLY A 31 7.40 23.09 -8.36
C GLY A 31 7.27 22.20 -9.59
N ALA A 32 7.02 20.90 -9.41
CA ALA A 32 6.75 19.98 -10.51
C ALA A 32 5.39 20.31 -11.14
N ARG A 33 5.34 20.42 -12.47
CA ARG A 33 4.09 20.57 -13.21
C ARG A 33 3.44 19.21 -13.34
N VAL A 34 2.17 19.13 -12.94
CA VAL A 34 1.35 17.93 -13.04
C VAL A 34 0.16 18.23 -13.95
N THR A 35 -0.06 17.42 -14.97
CA THR A 35 -1.26 17.51 -15.82
C THR A 35 -2.09 16.24 -15.66
N VAL A 36 -3.41 16.42 -15.52
CA VAL A 36 -4.36 15.32 -15.35
C VAL A 36 -5.36 15.35 -16.48
N SER A 37 -5.59 14.19 -17.10
CA SER A 37 -6.54 14.00 -18.21
C SER A 37 -7.26 12.67 -18.06
N TYR A 38 -8.40 12.50 -18.75
CA TYR A 38 -9.02 11.18 -18.83
C TYR A 38 -8.15 10.26 -19.69
N THR A 39 -7.89 9.02 -19.24
CA THR A 39 -7.06 8.07 -20.02
C THR A 39 -7.67 7.75 -21.40
N GLY A 40 -9.00 7.79 -21.52
CA GLY A 40 -9.69 7.63 -22.81
C GLY A 40 -9.60 8.85 -23.74
N ASP A 41 -9.17 10.01 -23.26
CA ASP A 41 -9.00 11.26 -24.02
C ASP A 41 -7.81 12.10 -23.46
N PRO A 42 -6.57 11.59 -23.57
CA PRO A 42 -5.41 12.17 -22.87
C PRO A 42 -4.92 13.49 -23.47
N GLN A 43 -5.47 13.90 -24.61
CA GLN A 43 -5.19 15.20 -25.24
C GLN A 43 -6.00 16.33 -24.61
N ASN A 44 -7.09 16.00 -23.92
CA ASN A 44 -7.93 16.97 -23.25
C ASN A 44 -7.55 17.05 -21.77
N VAL A 45 -6.68 18.01 -21.45
CA VAL A 45 -6.25 18.28 -20.07
C VAL A 45 -7.45 18.78 -19.26
N ILE A 46 -7.72 18.10 -18.15
CA ILE A 46 -8.75 18.49 -17.19
C ILE A 46 -8.20 19.60 -16.29
N GLU A 47 -7.01 19.37 -15.72
CA GLU A 47 -6.38 20.31 -14.79
C GLU A 47 -4.85 20.30 -14.96
N GLU A 48 -4.22 21.45 -14.71
CA GLU A 48 -2.77 21.63 -14.57
C GLU A 48 -2.47 22.17 -13.17
N LEU A 49 -1.58 21.48 -12.47
CA LEU A 49 -1.25 21.69 -11.07
C LEU A 49 0.25 21.88 -10.89
N ILE A 50 0.64 22.47 -9.76
CA ILE A 50 2.04 22.61 -9.34
C ILE A 50 2.17 21.99 -7.96
N THR A 51 3.23 21.21 -7.73
CA THR A 51 3.51 20.65 -6.41
C THR A 51 4.00 21.70 -5.41
N ASP A 52 3.54 21.60 -4.17
CA ASP A 52 3.95 22.43 -3.05
C ASP A 52 5.34 22.05 -2.50
N GLY A 53 5.73 22.62 -1.35
CA GLY A 53 7.02 22.36 -0.71
C GLY A 53 7.22 20.90 -0.27
N ASP A 54 6.14 20.14 -0.09
CA ASP A 54 6.15 18.73 0.29
C ASP A 54 5.86 17.81 -0.89
N GLY A 55 5.96 18.34 -2.11
CA GLY A 55 5.84 17.56 -3.34
C GLY A 55 4.41 17.15 -3.66
N ARG A 56 3.41 17.88 -3.17
CA ARG A 56 1.99 17.51 -3.30
C ARG A 56 1.22 18.49 -4.13
N THR A 57 0.26 17.99 -4.89
CA THR A 57 -0.75 18.84 -5.49
C THR A 57 -1.90 19.11 -4.52
N GLU A 58 -2.72 20.12 -4.81
CA GLU A 58 -4.07 20.12 -4.27
C GLU A 58 -4.84 18.86 -4.72
N THR A 59 -5.84 18.47 -3.92
CA THR A 59 -6.68 17.32 -4.21
C THR A 59 -7.75 17.69 -5.23
N LEU A 60 -7.80 16.97 -6.35
CA LEU A 60 -8.80 17.15 -7.40
C LEU A 60 -10.07 16.35 -7.09
N ASP A 61 -11.22 17.00 -7.21
CA ASP A 61 -12.52 16.33 -7.21
C ASP A 61 -12.89 15.94 -8.66
N LEU A 62 -12.84 14.66 -8.99
CA LEU A 62 -12.93 14.15 -10.36
C LEU A 62 -14.07 13.15 -10.51
N ALA A 63 -14.65 13.08 -11.71
CA ALA A 63 -15.84 12.25 -11.93
C ALA A 63 -15.52 10.75 -11.91
N THR A 64 -16.43 9.95 -11.37
CA THR A 64 -16.31 8.51 -11.26
C THR A 64 -17.60 7.83 -11.72
N PRO A 65 -17.54 6.54 -12.10
CA PRO A 65 -18.75 5.74 -12.21
C PRO A 65 -19.50 5.71 -10.86
N PRO A 66 -20.79 5.35 -10.88
CA PRO A 66 -21.61 5.27 -9.68
C PRO A 66 -21.08 4.22 -8.69
N LEU A 67 -21.22 4.49 -7.39
CA LEU A 67 -20.77 3.60 -6.32
C LEU A 67 -21.25 2.16 -6.49
N GLU A 68 -22.51 1.96 -6.92
CA GLU A 68 -23.13 0.64 -7.10
C GLU A 68 -22.31 -0.31 -7.99
N TYR A 69 -21.54 0.20 -8.94
CA TYR A 69 -20.74 -0.64 -9.84
C TYR A 69 -19.64 -1.41 -9.10
N SER A 70 -19.19 -0.91 -7.94
CA SER A 70 -18.17 -1.55 -7.10
C SER A 70 -18.72 -2.44 -5.99
N LEU A 71 -20.03 -2.39 -5.74
CA LEU A 71 -20.67 -3.08 -4.61
C LEU A 71 -21.12 -4.50 -4.94
N GLU A 72 -21.19 -4.85 -6.23
CA GLU A 72 -21.49 -6.20 -6.70
C GLU A 72 -20.73 -6.49 -8.00
N PRO A 73 -20.52 -7.76 -8.37
CA PRO A 73 -19.91 -8.07 -9.66
C PRO A 73 -20.71 -7.45 -10.81
N ASN A 74 -20.06 -6.58 -11.58
CA ASN A 74 -20.70 -5.81 -12.63
C ASN A 74 -19.94 -5.93 -13.96
N VAL A 75 -20.67 -5.80 -15.07
CA VAL A 75 -20.08 -5.73 -16.43
C VAL A 75 -19.53 -4.34 -16.76
N ASN A 76 -20.01 -3.31 -16.05
CA ASN A 76 -19.54 -1.94 -16.17
C ASN A 76 -18.35 -1.72 -15.23
N GLN A 77 -17.37 -0.96 -15.70
CA GLN A 77 -16.17 -0.65 -14.92
C GLN A 77 -16.50 0.24 -13.71
N PRO A 78 -16.10 -0.13 -12.48
CA PRO A 78 -16.46 0.63 -11.28
C PRO A 78 -15.61 1.88 -11.02
N TYR A 79 -14.53 2.07 -11.75
CA TYR A 79 -13.58 3.16 -11.55
C TYR A 79 -13.34 3.95 -12.84
N SER A 80 -13.02 5.24 -12.69
CA SER A 80 -12.46 6.06 -13.76
C SER A 80 -10.96 5.84 -13.85
N GLU A 81 -10.41 6.03 -15.05
CA GLU A 81 -8.97 6.01 -15.33
C GLU A 81 -8.50 7.39 -15.77
N TYR A 82 -7.47 7.88 -15.08
CA TYR A 82 -6.82 9.15 -15.37
C TYR A 82 -5.38 8.93 -15.81
N THR A 83 -4.94 9.77 -16.75
CA THR A 83 -3.54 9.89 -17.13
C THR A 83 -2.94 11.10 -16.43
N VAL A 84 -1.87 10.86 -15.68
CA VAL A 84 -1.12 11.85 -14.92
C VAL A 84 0.26 12.01 -15.57
N LYS A 85 0.58 13.22 -16.06
CA LYS A 85 1.93 13.54 -16.55
C LYS A 85 2.62 14.50 -15.61
N VAL A 86 3.86 14.20 -15.26
CA VAL A 86 4.67 14.98 -14.33
C VAL A 86 5.96 15.43 -15.01
N GLU A 87 6.21 16.74 -14.94
CA GLU A 87 7.39 17.40 -15.47
C GLU A 87 8.06 18.23 -14.38
N ALA A 88 9.37 18.07 -14.20
CA ALA A 88 10.17 18.90 -13.31
C ALA A 88 11.56 19.15 -13.93
N GLU A 89 12.12 20.33 -13.69
CA GLU A 89 13.43 20.68 -14.25
C GLU A 89 14.53 19.72 -13.76
N GLY A 90 15.29 19.16 -14.70
CA GLY A 90 16.37 18.21 -14.41
C GLY A 90 15.93 16.75 -14.23
N TYR A 91 14.63 16.46 -14.36
CA TYR A 91 14.07 15.11 -14.21
C TYR A 91 13.47 14.58 -15.53
N GLU A 92 13.43 13.27 -15.66
CA GLU A 92 12.74 12.57 -16.75
C GLU A 92 11.23 12.87 -16.65
N LEU A 93 10.58 13.13 -17.79
CA LEU A 93 9.13 13.22 -17.86
C LEU A 93 8.54 11.85 -17.51
N VAL A 94 7.58 11.81 -16.59
CA VAL A 94 6.87 10.58 -16.24
C VAL A 94 5.40 10.72 -16.62
N GLU A 95 4.90 9.75 -17.37
CA GLU A 95 3.49 9.61 -17.71
C GLU A 95 2.95 8.32 -17.07
N VAL A 96 1.97 8.47 -16.19
CA VAL A 96 1.24 7.35 -15.58
C VAL A 96 -0.14 7.29 -16.22
N THR A 97 -0.44 6.18 -16.88
CA THR A 97 -1.73 5.93 -17.53
C THR A 97 -2.51 4.90 -16.74
N GLY A 98 -3.81 5.14 -16.54
CA GLY A 98 -4.70 4.19 -15.86
C GLY A 98 -4.80 4.39 -14.35
N SER A 99 -4.46 5.57 -13.81
CA SER A 99 -4.65 5.86 -12.38
C SER A 99 -6.12 5.76 -12.02
N GLU A 100 -6.45 4.82 -11.14
CA GLU A 100 -7.83 4.45 -10.83
C GLU A 100 -8.45 5.41 -9.80
N LEU A 101 -9.73 5.74 -10.01
CA LEU A 101 -10.52 6.53 -9.05
C LEU A 101 -11.93 5.94 -8.87
N LEU A 102 -12.28 5.65 -7.62
CA LEU A 102 -13.57 5.10 -7.20
C LEU A 102 -14.46 6.19 -6.58
N SER A 103 -15.79 6.01 -6.67
CA SER A 103 -16.77 6.90 -6.05
C SER A 103 -16.56 7.03 -4.54
N GLY A 104 -16.53 8.26 -4.05
CA GLY A 104 -16.38 8.60 -2.62
C GLY A 104 -14.98 8.43 -2.04
N GLU A 105 -14.06 7.78 -2.75
CA GLU A 105 -12.74 7.43 -2.24
C GLU A 105 -11.70 8.54 -2.47
N GLN A 106 -10.70 8.57 -1.60
CA GLN A 106 -9.46 9.34 -1.78
C GLN A 106 -8.39 8.42 -2.37
N SER A 107 -7.88 8.79 -3.54
CA SER A 107 -6.83 8.11 -4.28
C SER A 107 -5.56 8.96 -4.30
N VAL A 108 -4.42 8.33 -4.08
CA VAL A 108 -3.10 8.98 -4.09
C VAL A 108 -2.26 8.35 -5.19
N GLN A 109 -1.92 9.13 -6.21
CA GLN A 109 -0.96 8.73 -7.24
C GLN A 109 0.43 9.24 -6.85
N GLN A 110 1.30 8.32 -6.45
CA GLN A 110 2.72 8.64 -6.24
C GLN A 110 3.48 8.54 -7.58
N VAL A 111 4.34 9.53 -7.84
CA VAL A 111 5.22 9.59 -9.00
C VAL A 111 6.65 9.83 -8.54
N ASP A 112 7.52 8.86 -8.80
CA ASP A 112 8.92 8.91 -8.41
C ASP A 112 9.82 9.32 -9.59
N LEU A 113 10.31 10.55 -9.58
CA LEU A 113 11.11 11.14 -10.65
C LEU A 113 12.57 10.69 -10.62
N LYS A 114 13.09 10.29 -11.77
CA LYS A 114 14.52 10.02 -11.99
C LYS A 114 15.18 11.23 -12.67
N LEU A 115 16.47 11.45 -12.39
CA LEU A 115 17.24 12.50 -13.08
C LEU A 115 17.29 12.23 -14.59
N ALA A 116 17.12 13.28 -15.38
CA ALA A 116 17.11 13.19 -16.83
C ALA A 116 18.50 12.84 -17.39
N GLU A 117 18.58 11.73 -18.14
CA GLU A 117 19.71 11.42 -19.01
C GLU A 117 19.28 11.61 -20.48
N GLY A 118 19.37 12.84 -20.98
CA GLY A 118 18.93 13.19 -22.34
C GLY A 118 17.41 13.34 -22.45
N ALA A 119 16.84 12.96 -23.60
CA ALA A 119 15.39 13.06 -23.87
C ALA A 119 14.60 11.83 -23.37
N ALA A 120 14.97 11.29 -22.21
CA ALA A 120 14.32 10.11 -21.64
C ALA A 120 12.94 10.45 -21.06
N PHE A 121 11.96 9.58 -21.31
CA PHE A 121 10.63 9.63 -20.69
C PHE A 121 10.31 8.24 -20.11
N ALA A 122 9.61 8.22 -18.98
CA ALA A 122 9.12 7.00 -18.37
C ALA A 122 7.61 6.90 -18.60
N ASP A 123 7.17 5.78 -19.17
CA ASP A 123 5.77 5.45 -19.35
C ASP A 123 5.41 4.31 -18.39
N VAL A 124 4.43 4.57 -17.53
CA VAL A 124 3.93 3.65 -16.52
C VAL A 124 2.47 3.37 -16.85
N THR A 125 2.17 2.12 -17.21
CA THR A 125 0.79 1.70 -17.48
C THR A 125 0.26 0.87 -16.32
N ILE A 126 -0.83 1.34 -15.71
CA ILE A 126 -1.61 0.60 -14.72
C ILE A 126 -2.66 -0.22 -15.49
N PRO A 127 -2.59 -1.56 -15.50
CA PRO A 127 -3.60 -2.40 -16.12
C PRO A 127 -4.86 -2.47 -15.24
N ASP A 128 -5.94 -2.98 -15.82
CA ASP A 128 -7.24 -3.16 -15.15
C ASP A 128 -7.14 -3.82 -13.76
N HIS A 129 -7.92 -3.33 -12.80
CA HIS A 129 -8.10 -3.96 -11.49
C HIS A 129 -8.44 -5.46 -11.60
N THR A 130 -7.91 -6.32 -10.72
CA THR A 130 -8.08 -7.79 -10.84
C THR A 130 -9.52 -8.26 -10.82
N LEU A 131 -10.40 -7.61 -10.05
CA LEU A 131 -11.83 -7.91 -9.99
C LEU A 131 -12.62 -7.53 -11.25
N PHE A 132 -12.02 -6.75 -12.17
CA PHE A 132 -12.63 -6.33 -13.43
C PHE A 132 -11.92 -6.96 -14.64
N GLY A 133 -10.59 -6.84 -14.70
CA GLY A 133 -9.75 -7.39 -15.76
C GLY A 133 -9.64 -8.92 -15.72
N GLU A 134 -9.19 -9.51 -16.82
CA GLU A 134 -8.99 -10.95 -16.95
C GLU A 134 -7.56 -11.36 -16.57
N TYR A 135 -7.44 -12.21 -15.56
CA TYR A 135 -6.17 -12.66 -15.02
C TYR A 135 -6.13 -14.19 -14.85
N PRO A 136 -4.96 -14.84 -14.95
CA PRO A 136 -4.84 -16.27 -14.72
C PRO A 136 -5.38 -16.70 -13.35
N ALA A 137 -6.12 -17.80 -13.32
CA ALA A 137 -6.62 -18.37 -12.09
C ALA A 137 -5.47 -18.88 -11.20
N LYS A 138 -5.65 -18.75 -9.89
CA LYS A 138 -4.66 -19.15 -8.88
C LYS A 138 -4.44 -20.67 -8.90
N ILE A 139 -3.18 -21.09 -8.89
CA ILE A 139 -2.78 -22.49 -8.82
C ILE A 139 -2.90 -22.95 -7.37
N PRO A 140 -3.69 -24.00 -7.07
CA PRO A 140 -3.85 -24.48 -5.71
C PRO A 140 -2.55 -24.92 -5.05
N GLU A 141 -2.36 -24.50 -3.80
CA GLU A 141 -1.20 -24.81 -2.99
C GLU A 141 -1.60 -25.18 -1.56
N SER A 142 -0.80 -26.03 -0.91
CA SER A 142 -0.97 -26.32 0.53
C SER A 142 -0.76 -25.06 1.36
N GLU A 143 -1.65 -24.84 2.33
CA GLU A 143 -1.62 -23.72 3.26
C GLU A 143 -0.41 -23.78 4.23
N ILE A 144 0.13 -24.98 4.47
CA ILE A 144 1.33 -25.24 5.26
C ILE A 144 2.43 -25.71 4.30
N LYS A 145 3.57 -25.02 4.29
CA LYS A 145 4.73 -25.39 3.48
C LYS A 145 5.69 -26.29 4.23
N PRO A 146 6.36 -27.22 3.55
CA PRO A 146 7.46 -27.96 4.15
C PRO A 146 8.62 -26.99 4.43
N THR A 147 8.99 -26.85 5.70
CA THR A 147 10.22 -26.16 6.12
C THR A 147 11.32 -27.21 6.28
N ARG A 148 12.43 -27.09 5.54
CA ARG A 148 13.56 -28.03 5.69
C ARG A 148 14.35 -27.68 6.96
N GLU A 149 14.73 -28.68 7.76
CA GLU A 149 15.68 -28.50 8.88
C GLU A 149 17.16 -28.42 8.42
N SER A 150 17.42 -28.32 7.11
CA SER A 150 18.78 -28.47 6.58
C SER A 150 19.45 -27.13 6.28
N GLY A 151 20.43 -26.77 7.11
CA GLY A 151 21.66 -26.05 6.73
C GLY A 151 21.58 -24.55 6.41
N GLU A 152 20.41 -24.02 6.06
CA GLU A 152 20.18 -22.57 5.83
C GLU A 152 19.27 -22.00 6.92
N ILE A 153 19.40 -20.70 7.18
CA ILE A 153 18.79 -20.00 8.32
C ILE A 153 17.26 -19.98 8.15
N VAL A 154 16.56 -21.02 8.61
CA VAL A 154 15.11 -20.96 8.77
C VAL A 154 14.82 -19.94 9.86
N LEU A 155 14.00 -18.94 9.54
CA LEU A 155 13.58 -17.95 10.52
C LEU A 155 12.94 -18.66 11.72
N SER A 156 13.54 -18.47 12.90
CA SER A 156 13.05 -19.10 14.13
C SER A 156 11.71 -18.55 14.61
N ARG A 157 11.29 -17.40 14.07
CA ARG A 157 10.05 -16.67 14.35
C ARG A 157 9.58 -15.91 13.10
N VAL A 158 8.35 -15.42 13.12
CA VAL A 158 7.81 -14.56 12.06
C VAL A 158 8.37 -13.14 12.24
N VAL A 159 8.92 -12.59 11.17
CA VAL A 159 9.52 -11.24 11.13
C VAL A 159 8.87 -10.47 9.98
N ILE A 160 8.49 -9.22 10.23
CA ILE A 160 8.09 -8.31 9.15
C ILE A 160 9.35 -7.83 8.42
N PRO A 161 9.52 -8.14 7.13
CA PRO A 161 10.72 -7.74 6.40
C PRO A 161 10.70 -6.24 6.11
N GLU A 162 11.89 -5.65 5.94
CA GLU A 162 11.97 -4.25 5.49
C GLU A 162 11.48 -4.12 4.03
N TYR A 163 11.94 -5.02 3.16
CA TYR A 163 11.61 -5.05 1.73
C TYR A 163 11.06 -6.41 1.30
N ILE A 164 10.17 -6.36 0.31
CA ILE A 164 9.77 -7.48 -0.54
C ILE A 164 10.42 -7.28 -1.90
N ILE A 165 11.14 -8.31 -2.37
CA ILE A 165 11.66 -8.35 -3.74
C ILE A 165 10.57 -8.97 -4.62
N VAL A 166 9.89 -8.13 -5.40
CA VAL A 166 8.79 -8.52 -6.28
C VAL A 166 9.33 -8.80 -7.67
N HIS A 167 9.18 -10.04 -8.12
CA HIS A 167 9.44 -10.41 -9.51
C HIS A 167 8.20 -10.16 -10.35
N ASP A 168 8.26 -9.20 -11.27
CA ASP A 168 7.10 -8.70 -12.00
C ASP A 168 6.70 -9.60 -13.20
N GLY A 169 6.45 -10.87 -12.93
CA GLY A 169 6.14 -11.89 -13.92
C GLY A 169 5.89 -13.26 -13.32
N ALA A 170 5.76 -14.30 -14.14
CA ALA A 170 5.74 -15.67 -13.66
C ALA A 170 7.15 -16.09 -13.16
N PRO A 171 7.29 -17.06 -12.24
CA PRO A 171 8.59 -17.38 -11.64
C PRO A 171 9.73 -17.70 -12.63
N THR A 172 9.40 -18.23 -13.82
CA THR A 172 10.37 -18.60 -14.85
C THR A 172 10.58 -17.53 -15.92
N ASP A 173 9.94 -16.36 -15.79
CA ASP A 173 10.07 -15.27 -16.76
C ASP A 173 11.36 -14.48 -16.51
N SER A 174 12.44 -14.86 -17.18
CA SER A 174 13.73 -14.18 -17.06
C SER A 174 13.74 -12.76 -17.64
N THR A 175 12.67 -12.30 -18.30
CA THR A 175 12.56 -10.94 -18.84
C THR A 175 11.85 -9.97 -17.88
N ALA A 176 11.16 -10.52 -16.87
CA ALA A 176 10.53 -9.74 -15.83
C ALA A 176 11.57 -9.01 -14.97
N ARG A 177 11.18 -7.85 -14.46
CA ARG A 177 12.02 -7.02 -13.60
C ARG A 177 11.73 -7.31 -12.14
N ASP A 178 12.78 -7.20 -11.33
CA ASP A 178 12.67 -7.28 -9.88
C ASP A 178 12.61 -5.89 -9.25
N TYR A 179 11.63 -5.69 -8.37
CA TYR A 179 11.42 -4.44 -7.65
C TYR A 179 11.61 -4.64 -6.14
N TYR A 180 12.41 -3.77 -5.52
CA TYR A 180 12.60 -3.73 -4.08
C TYR A 180 11.58 -2.76 -3.50
N VAL A 181 10.54 -3.30 -2.88
CA VAL A 181 9.40 -2.52 -2.39
C VAL A 181 9.33 -2.68 -0.88
N ARG A 182 9.13 -1.58 -0.12
CA ARG A 182 8.93 -1.70 1.33
C ARG A 182 7.70 -2.56 1.59
N TYR A 183 7.75 -3.41 2.62
CA TYR A 183 6.67 -4.36 2.90
C TYR A 183 5.29 -3.70 2.98
N ARG A 184 5.14 -2.59 3.71
CA ARG A 184 3.86 -1.87 3.82
C ARG A 184 3.35 -1.38 2.46
N ASP A 185 4.23 -0.80 1.64
CA ASP A 185 3.87 -0.27 0.32
C ASP A 185 3.49 -1.41 -0.64
N TYR A 186 4.16 -2.56 -0.53
CA TYR A 186 3.78 -3.77 -1.26
C TYR A 186 2.37 -4.24 -0.88
N ILE A 187 2.05 -4.32 0.41
CA ILE A 187 0.73 -4.76 0.86
C ILE A 187 -0.37 -3.78 0.43
N LYS A 188 -0.13 -2.46 0.53
CA LYS A 188 -1.08 -1.43 0.03
C LYS A 188 -1.35 -1.58 -1.46
N ASN A 189 -0.29 -1.76 -2.25
CA ASN A 189 -0.38 -1.95 -3.69
C ASN A 189 -1.19 -3.20 -4.05
N VAL A 190 -0.88 -4.33 -3.42
CA VAL A 190 -1.61 -5.58 -3.63
C VAL A 190 -3.06 -5.44 -3.23
N ALA A 191 -3.35 -4.90 -2.05
CA ALA A 191 -4.72 -4.72 -1.58
C ALA A 191 -5.53 -3.84 -2.55
N CYS A 192 -4.97 -2.71 -3.00
CA CYS A 192 -5.64 -1.86 -4.00
C CYS A 192 -5.79 -2.54 -5.37
N SER A 193 -5.02 -3.60 -5.66
CA SER A 193 -5.11 -4.38 -6.91
C SER A 193 -6.09 -5.54 -6.83
N GLU A 194 -6.35 -6.03 -5.63
CA GLU A 194 -7.10 -7.26 -5.36
C GLU A 194 -8.52 -6.98 -4.84
N ILE A 195 -8.77 -5.81 -4.23
CA ILE A 195 -10.08 -5.44 -3.69
C ILE A 195 -10.42 -3.97 -3.94
N TYR A 196 -11.71 -3.67 -4.06
CA TYR A 196 -12.15 -2.28 -4.14
C TYR A 196 -12.14 -1.59 -2.78
N ALA A 197 -11.68 -0.33 -2.78
CA ALA A 197 -11.58 0.51 -1.59
C ALA A 197 -12.95 0.93 -1.01
N THR A 198 -14.01 0.83 -1.80
CA THR A 198 -15.40 1.16 -1.42
C THR A 198 -16.07 0.10 -0.54
N TRP A 199 -15.39 -1.02 -0.28
CA TRP A 199 -15.95 -2.14 0.47
C TRP A 199 -16.00 -1.87 1.99
N PRO A 200 -16.88 -2.56 2.73
CA PRO A 200 -16.93 -2.43 4.19
C PRO A 200 -15.58 -2.76 4.85
N ASP A 201 -15.25 -2.03 5.93
CA ASP A 201 -13.99 -2.17 6.68
C ASP A 201 -13.66 -3.63 7.07
N ALA A 202 -14.65 -4.41 7.53
CA ALA A 202 -14.45 -5.80 7.89
C ALA A 202 -14.01 -6.69 6.71
N ALA A 203 -14.51 -6.42 5.50
CA ALA A 203 -14.08 -7.11 4.29
C ALA A 203 -12.67 -6.68 3.87
N ILE A 204 -12.38 -5.38 3.90
CA ILE A 204 -11.04 -4.84 3.61
C ILE A 204 -9.99 -5.47 4.54
N ARG A 205 -10.25 -5.47 5.86
CA ARG A 205 -9.38 -6.08 6.87
C ARG A 205 -9.18 -7.58 6.65
N ALA A 206 -10.24 -8.33 6.35
CA ALA A 206 -10.13 -9.77 6.14
C ALA A 206 -9.24 -10.10 4.92
N ASN A 207 -9.41 -9.35 3.82
CA ASN A 207 -8.58 -9.51 2.63
C ASN A 207 -7.13 -9.07 2.87
N ILE A 208 -6.89 -7.95 3.55
CA ILE A 208 -5.53 -7.51 3.89
C ILE A 208 -4.83 -8.54 4.79
N LEU A 209 -5.51 -9.11 5.79
CA LEU A 209 -4.95 -10.20 6.62
C LEU A 209 -4.58 -11.44 5.81
N ALA A 210 -5.42 -11.81 4.83
CA ALA A 210 -5.11 -12.92 3.93
C ALA A 210 -3.91 -12.60 3.01
N ILE A 211 -3.81 -11.38 2.50
CA ILE A 211 -2.66 -10.91 1.71
C ILE A 211 -1.38 -10.95 2.56
N MET A 212 -1.39 -10.33 3.74
CA MET A 212 -0.23 -10.27 4.64
C MET A 212 0.22 -11.66 5.07
N SER A 213 -0.71 -12.54 5.47
CA SER A 213 -0.37 -13.90 5.88
C SER A 213 0.24 -14.72 4.74
N PHE A 214 -0.29 -14.60 3.53
CA PHE A 214 0.29 -15.21 2.34
C PHE A 214 1.72 -14.68 2.09
N THR A 215 1.91 -13.35 2.09
CA THR A 215 3.21 -12.74 1.85
C THR A 215 4.24 -13.14 2.90
N LEU A 216 3.87 -13.12 4.18
CA LEU A 216 4.75 -13.53 5.26
C LEU A 216 5.03 -15.04 5.23
N ASN A 217 4.13 -15.87 4.71
CA ASN A 217 4.44 -17.27 4.43
C ASN A 217 5.57 -17.41 3.39
N ARG A 218 5.52 -16.66 2.29
CA ARG A 218 6.58 -16.67 1.26
C ARG A 218 7.93 -16.23 1.83
N VAL A 219 7.93 -15.22 2.69
CA VAL A 219 9.12 -14.74 3.41
C VAL A 219 9.64 -15.81 4.36
N TYR A 220 8.78 -16.30 5.27
CA TYR A 220 9.15 -17.25 6.32
C TYR A 220 9.71 -18.56 5.78
N THR A 221 9.11 -19.05 4.70
CA THR A 221 9.49 -20.33 4.06
C THR A 221 10.57 -20.16 3.01
N GLU A 222 11.01 -18.93 2.76
CA GLU A 222 11.91 -18.56 1.66
C GLU A 222 11.53 -19.27 0.35
N TRP A 223 10.23 -19.30 0.04
CA TRP A 223 9.63 -20.26 -0.90
C TRP A 223 10.32 -20.32 -2.26
N TYR A 224 10.68 -19.16 -2.81
CA TYR A 224 11.35 -19.04 -4.09
C TYR A 224 12.88 -19.18 -3.97
N ARG A 225 13.49 -18.68 -2.90
CA ARG A 225 14.93 -18.86 -2.66
C ARG A 225 15.34 -20.31 -2.48
N ASN A 226 14.52 -21.07 -1.78
CA ASN A 226 14.64 -22.53 -1.65
C ASN A 226 14.48 -23.30 -2.98
N LYS A 227 14.10 -22.61 -4.06
CA LYS A 227 14.00 -23.15 -5.43
C LYS A 227 15.04 -22.55 -6.38
N GLY A 228 15.99 -21.78 -5.87
CA GLY A 228 17.10 -21.21 -6.65
C GLY A 228 16.81 -19.83 -7.26
N TYR A 229 15.74 -19.15 -6.84
CA TYR A 229 15.47 -17.76 -7.22
C TYR A 229 16.02 -16.77 -6.20
N ASP A 230 16.20 -15.51 -6.55
CA ASP A 230 16.69 -14.44 -5.68
C ASP A 230 15.59 -13.47 -5.21
N PHE A 231 14.38 -13.58 -5.75
CA PHE A 231 13.22 -12.80 -5.34
C PHE A 231 12.40 -13.45 -4.21
N THR A 232 11.49 -12.66 -3.64
CA THR A 232 10.64 -13.06 -2.50
C THR A 232 9.28 -13.57 -2.94
N ILE A 233 8.69 -12.92 -3.95
CA ILE A 233 7.32 -13.18 -4.42
C ILE A 233 7.17 -12.71 -5.86
N THR A 234 6.20 -13.26 -6.59
CA THR A 234 5.86 -12.83 -7.96
C THR A 234 4.66 -11.87 -8.00
N SER A 235 4.47 -11.15 -9.11
CA SER A 235 3.27 -10.34 -9.41
C SER A 235 2.18 -11.10 -10.18
N SER A 236 2.39 -12.41 -10.42
CA SER A 236 1.47 -13.25 -11.19
C SER A 236 0.36 -13.81 -10.30
N THR A 237 -0.90 -13.53 -10.63
CA THR A 237 -2.10 -14.03 -9.91
C THR A 237 -2.20 -15.56 -9.87
N ALA A 238 -1.59 -16.24 -10.84
CA ALA A 238 -1.52 -17.70 -10.86
C ALA A 238 -0.72 -18.26 -9.69
N TYR A 239 0.33 -17.56 -9.26
CA TYR A 239 1.28 -18.05 -8.26
C TYR A 239 1.16 -17.32 -6.93
N ASP A 240 1.03 -16.00 -6.97
CA ASP A 240 1.03 -15.13 -5.80
C ASP A 240 -0.07 -14.05 -5.93
N HIS A 241 0.25 -12.79 -5.72
CA HIS A 241 -0.69 -11.66 -5.77
C HIS A 241 -0.48 -10.84 -7.03
N LYS A 242 -1.51 -10.10 -7.46
CA LYS A 242 -1.29 -9.00 -8.40
C LYS A 242 -0.66 -7.82 -7.66
N TRP A 243 0.56 -7.50 -8.04
CA TRP A 243 1.22 -6.24 -7.75
C TRP A 243 1.39 -5.47 -9.06
N ILE A 244 1.22 -4.15 -9.04
CA ILE A 244 1.30 -3.30 -10.24
C ILE A 244 2.31 -2.19 -10.00
N TYR A 245 3.34 -2.10 -10.84
CA TYR A 245 4.31 -1.02 -10.73
C TYR A 245 3.66 0.36 -10.93
N GLY A 246 3.90 1.28 -10.00
CA GLY A 246 3.48 2.67 -10.11
C GLY A 246 1.99 2.95 -9.99
N ARG A 247 1.16 1.97 -9.60
CA ARG A 247 -0.27 2.22 -9.35
C ARG A 247 -0.51 3.21 -8.21
N ASN A 248 -1.64 3.91 -8.29
CA ASN A 248 -2.19 4.67 -7.17
C ASN A 248 -2.66 3.74 -6.04
N ILE A 249 -2.79 4.31 -4.85
CA ILE A 249 -3.34 3.65 -3.65
C ILE A 249 -4.54 4.42 -3.13
N PHE A 250 -5.42 3.74 -2.39
CA PHE A 250 -6.57 4.36 -1.73
C PHE A 250 -6.33 4.54 -0.23
N ASP A 251 -6.77 5.66 0.33
CA ASP A 251 -6.52 5.99 1.74
C ASP A 251 -7.22 5.02 2.69
N SER A 252 -8.45 4.62 2.40
CA SER A 252 -9.21 3.64 3.19
C SER A 252 -8.46 2.32 3.37
N ILE A 253 -7.90 1.78 2.29
CA ILE A 253 -7.03 0.60 2.32
C ILE A 253 -5.72 0.91 3.05
N SER A 254 -5.10 2.04 2.77
CA SER A 254 -3.81 2.44 3.36
C SER A 254 -3.86 2.54 4.87
N LEU A 255 -4.94 3.12 5.41
CA LEU A 255 -5.20 3.25 6.84
C LEU A 255 -5.30 1.88 7.51
N VAL A 256 -6.05 0.95 6.90
CA VAL A 256 -6.16 -0.42 7.42
C VAL A 256 -4.80 -1.10 7.42
N VAL A 257 -4.06 -1.06 6.31
CA VAL A 257 -2.71 -1.68 6.26
C VAL A 257 -1.81 -1.11 7.36
N ASP A 258 -1.82 0.21 7.56
CA ASP A 258 -0.98 0.86 8.56
C ASP A 258 -1.34 0.48 10.01
N GLU A 259 -2.59 0.09 10.25
CA GLU A 259 -3.06 -0.39 11.55
C GLU A 259 -2.60 -1.83 11.84
N ILE A 260 -2.65 -2.71 10.84
CA ILE A 260 -2.49 -4.16 11.05
C ILE A 260 -1.27 -4.78 10.36
N PHE A 261 -0.31 -3.99 9.87
CA PHE A 261 0.80 -4.51 9.05
C PHE A 261 1.66 -5.59 9.73
N ALA A 262 1.70 -5.63 11.07
CA ALA A 262 2.43 -6.64 11.82
C ALA A 262 1.63 -7.94 12.05
N ASP A 263 0.35 -7.95 11.69
CA ASP A 263 -0.52 -9.09 11.91
C ASP A 263 -0.48 -10.12 10.78
N TYR A 264 -0.76 -11.36 11.12
CA TYR A 264 -0.85 -12.48 10.20
C TYR A 264 -1.78 -13.57 10.72
N LEU A 265 -2.13 -14.52 9.86
CA LEU A 265 -3.08 -15.58 10.19
C LEU A 265 -2.32 -16.84 10.62
N SER A 266 -2.75 -17.42 11.73
CA SER A 266 -2.09 -18.52 12.41
C SER A 266 -3.06 -19.64 12.77
N ARG A 267 -2.50 -20.86 12.93
CA ARG A 267 -3.21 -22.03 13.46
C ARG A 267 -2.46 -22.62 14.65
N PRO A 268 -3.17 -23.28 15.60
CA PRO A 268 -2.53 -23.97 16.71
C PRO A 268 -1.50 -24.98 16.21
N ASN A 269 -0.31 -24.98 16.84
CA ASN A 269 0.81 -25.86 16.53
C ASN A 269 1.44 -25.67 15.14
N VAL A 270 1.14 -24.57 14.44
CA VAL A 270 1.78 -24.20 13.17
C VAL A 270 2.64 -22.95 13.40
N LYS A 271 3.95 -23.05 13.14
CA LYS A 271 4.91 -21.95 13.38
C LYS A 271 4.93 -20.89 12.27
N GLN A 272 4.68 -21.31 11.03
CA GLN A 272 4.68 -20.41 9.87
C GLN A 272 3.34 -19.67 9.76
N PRO A 273 3.30 -18.45 9.19
CA PRO A 273 2.06 -17.83 8.73
C PRO A 273 1.34 -18.76 7.77
N ILE A 274 0.01 -18.77 7.79
CA ILE A 274 -0.78 -19.62 6.90
C ILE A 274 -0.75 -19.03 5.49
N LEU A 275 -0.45 -19.85 4.48
CA LEU A 275 -0.58 -19.44 3.08
C LEU A 275 -2.06 -19.39 2.70
N THR A 276 -2.67 -18.23 2.93
CA THR A 276 -4.09 -17.97 2.72
C THR A 276 -4.38 -17.59 1.28
N GLN A 277 -4.52 -18.61 0.43
CA GLN A 277 -5.03 -18.40 -0.94
C GLN A 277 -6.46 -17.86 -0.91
N TYR A 278 -6.79 -17.07 -1.93
CA TYR A 278 -8.09 -16.44 -2.17
C TYR A 278 -8.29 -16.26 -3.69
N CYS A 279 -9.54 -16.00 -4.11
CA CYS A 279 -9.91 -15.62 -5.47
C CYS A 279 -11.16 -14.74 -5.46
N ASP A 280 -11.58 -14.26 -6.63
CA ASP A 280 -12.75 -13.38 -6.73
C ASP A 280 -14.04 -14.04 -6.19
N GLY A 281 -14.23 -15.34 -6.44
CA GLY A 281 -15.44 -16.10 -6.06
C GLY A 281 -16.68 -15.80 -6.90
N ASN A 282 -16.55 -15.02 -7.98
CA ASN A 282 -17.61 -14.73 -8.94
C ASN A 282 -17.33 -15.40 -10.30
N ARG A 283 -16.15 -15.15 -10.89
CA ARG A 283 -15.71 -15.79 -12.14
C ARG A 283 -14.99 -17.09 -11.87
N VAL A 284 -14.29 -17.18 -10.73
CA VAL A 284 -13.55 -18.36 -10.29
C VAL A 284 -14.14 -18.88 -8.98
N SER A 285 -14.41 -20.18 -8.90
CA SER A 285 -14.89 -20.81 -7.66
C SER A 285 -13.74 -21.12 -6.70
N CYS A 286 -13.89 -20.71 -5.44
CA CYS A 286 -12.93 -20.93 -4.34
C CYS A 286 -13.50 -21.89 -3.28
N PRO A 287 -13.43 -23.22 -3.46
CA PRO A 287 -14.11 -24.15 -2.54
C PRO A 287 -13.50 -24.20 -1.13
N ASN A 288 -12.20 -23.91 -0.97
CA ASN A 288 -11.49 -24.00 0.31
C ASN A 288 -10.80 -22.69 0.73
N TRP A 289 -11.08 -21.61 0.00
CA TRP A 289 -10.36 -20.34 0.11
C TRP A 289 -11.37 -19.21 0.26
N MET A 290 -10.91 -18.08 0.77
CA MET A 290 -11.75 -16.90 0.83
C MET A 290 -12.11 -16.43 -0.58
N SER A 291 -13.41 -16.22 -0.79
CA SER A 291 -13.93 -15.46 -1.92
C SER A 291 -13.88 -13.97 -1.56
N GLN A 292 -13.28 -13.15 -2.42
CA GLN A 292 -13.24 -11.70 -2.23
C GLN A 292 -14.67 -11.12 -2.21
N TRP A 293 -15.49 -11.41 -3.22
CA TRP A 293 -16.89 -10.97 -3.24
C TRP A 293 -17.73 -11.57 -2.10
N GLY A 294 -17.50 -12.83 -1.74
CA GLY A 294 -18.16 -13.47 -0.62
C GLY A 294 -17.80 -12.85 0.72
N SER A 295 -16.54 -12.44 0.92
CA SER A 295 -16.10 -11.71 2.11
C SER A 295 -16.79 -10.35 2.24
N LYS A 296 -16.98 -9.64 1.12
CA LYS A 296 -17.77 -8.40 1.06
C LYS A 296 -19.23 -8.65 1.44
N ASN A 297 -19.87 -9.67 0.86
CA ASN A 297 -21.25 -10.04 1.16
C ASN A 297 -21.46 -10.43 2.64
N LEU A 298 -20.49 -11.09 3.26
CA LEU A 298 -20.54 -11.41 4.70
C LEU A 298 -20.39 -10.15 5.56
N ALA A 299 -19.50 -9.22 5.17
CA ALA A 299 -19.37 -7.95 5.87
C ALA A 299 -20.65 -7.11 5.80
N ASP A 300 -21.33 -7.07 4.64
CA ASP A 300 -22.64 -6.41 4.50
C ASP A 300 -23.72 -7.02 5.43
N GLN A 301 -23.60 -8.30 5.76
CA GLN A 301 -24.46 -8.99 6.73
C GLN A 301 -24.05 -8.75 8.19
N GLY A 302 -23.03 -7.92 8.43
CA GLY A 302 -22.55 -7.56 9.77
C GLY A 302 -21.55 -8.55 10.37
N TYR A 303 -20.94 -9.43 9.57
CA TYR A 303 -19.86 -10.30 10.06
C TYR A 303 -18.61 -9.47 10.35
N SER A 304 -18.00 -9.69 11.51
CA SER A 304 -16.69 -9.13 11.84
C SER A 304 -15.57 -9.79 11.04
N THR A 305 -14.42 -9.11 10.95
CA THR A 305 -13.21 -9.60 10.28
C THR A 305 -12.86 -11.05 10.62
N ILE A 306 -12.84 -11.40 11.91
CA ILE A 306 -12.48 -12.77 12.34
C ILE A 306 -13.57 -13.79 12.00
N GLN A 307 -14.85 -13.40 12.00
CA GLN A 307 -15.94 -14.28 11.57
C GLN A 307 -15.87 -14.57 10.08
N ILE A 308 -15.53 -13.56 9.25
CA ILE A 308 -15.29 -13.74 7.81
C ILE A 308 -14.14 -14.72 7.59
N LEU A 309 -12.99 -14.49 8.24
CA LEU A 309 -11.82 -15.36 8.10
C LEU A 309 -12.10 -16.80 8.53
N ARG A 310 -12.80 -17.01 9.65
CA ARG A 310 -13.17 -18.35 10.14
C ARG A 310 -14.22 -19.02 9.27
N ASN A 311 -15.09 -18.26 8.60
CA ASN A 311 -16.04 -18.82 7.63
C ASN A 311 -15.33 -19.55 6.49
N TYR A 312 -14.19 -19.01 6.02
CA TYR A 312 -13.45 -19.59 4.90
C TYR A 312 -12.30 -20.52 5.32
N TYR A 313 -11.57 -20.17 6.38
CA TYR A 313 -10.37 -20.88 6.79
C TYR A 313 -10.56 -21.75 8.05
N GLY A 314 -11.78 -21.83 8.59
CA GLY A 314 -12.14 -22.66 9.73
C GLY A 314 -11.95 -22.00 11.11
N ASP A 315 -12.66 -22.52 12.11
CA ASP A 315 -12.80 -21.91 13.44
C ASP A 315 -11.50 -21.84 14.27
N ASN A 316 -10.53 -22.70 13.97
CA ASN A 316 -9.23 -22.69 14.64
C ASN A 316 -8.27 -21.60 14.10
N MET A 317 -8.71 -20.79 13.12
CA MET A 317 -7.95 -19.63 12.65
C MET A 317 -7.98 -18.50 13.68
N TYR A 318 -6.82 -17.88 13.90
CA TYR A 318 -6.70 -16.67 14.73
C TYR A 318 -5.68 -15.69 14.14
N ILE A 319 -5.82 -14.43 14.52
CA ILE A 319 -4.88 -13.35 14.17
C ILE A 319 -3.76 -13.37 15.21
N ASN A 320 -2.53 -13.38 14.73
CA ASN A 320 -1.31 -13.30 15.53
C ASN A 320 -0.50 -12.10 15.05
N THR A 321 0.43 -11.61 15.87
CA THR A 321 1.24 -10.43 15.58
C THR A 321 2.71 -10.82 15.57
N ALA A 322 3.47 -10.32 14.61
CA ALA A 322 4.91 -10.58 14.50
C ALA A 322 5.66 -9.88 15.65
N GLU A 323 6.62 -10.57 16.25
CA GLU A 323 7.40 -10.05 17.38
C GLU A 323 8.47 -9.05 16.95
N GLU A 324 8.91 -9.12 15.69
CA GLU A 324 10.03 -8.34 15.16
C GLU A 324 9.68 -7.71 13.82
N ILE A 325 10.06 -6.45 13.66
CA ILE A 325 9.94 -5.69 12.43
C ILE A 325 11.36 -5.29 12.03
N SER A 326 11.79 -5.67 10.83
CA SER A 326 13.11 -5.39 10.31
C SER A 326 13.21 -3.96 9.75
N GLY A 327 14.40 -3.37 9.83
CA GLY A 327 14.68 -2.08 9.19
C GLY A 327 14.12 -0.86 9.91
N ILE A 328 13.62 -1.03 11.14
CA ILE A 328 13.18 0.07 12.02
C ILE A 328 14.19 0.28 13.17
N PRO A 329 14.50 1.54 13.55
CA PRO A 329 15.45 1.82 14.63
C PRO A 329 14.95 1.43 16.03
N SER A 330 13.63 1.49 16.27
CA SER A 330 13.07 1.38 17.62
C SER A 330 11.62 0.89 17.61
N SER A 331 11.34 -0.12 18.42
CA SER A 331 9.99 -0.67 18.61
C SER A 331 9.07 0.32 19.32
N TRP A 332 7.77 0.25 18.99
CA TRP A 332 6.74 1.00 19.68
C TRP A 332 6.75 0.69 21.19
N PRO A 333 6.61 1.70 22.07
CA PRO A 333 6.75 1.52 23.52
C PRO A 333 5.64 0.70 24.20
N GLY A 334 4.58 0.31 23.48
CA GLY A 334 3.45 -0.44 24.04
C GLY A 334 2.34 0.45 24.61
N TYR A 335 2.44 1.77 24.45
CA TYR A 335 1.45 2.76 24.86
C TYR A 335 1.54 4.00 23.98
N ASP A 336 0.46 4.78 23.92
CA ASP A 336 0.39 5.99 23.11
C ASP A 336 1.16 7.15 23.74
N LEU A 337 1.85 7.94 22.93
CA LEU A 337 2.45 9.20 23.40
C LEU A 337 1.48 10.36 23.12
N THR A 338 1.14 11.10 24.16
CA THR A 338 0.22 12.24 24.15
C THR A 338 0.67 13.28 25.18
N ILE A 339 0.01 14.45 25.23
CA ILE A 339 0.33 15.53 26.17
C ILE A 339 0.54 14.99 27.61
N GLY A 340 1.67 15.37 28.20
CA GLY A 340 2.09 14.94 29.53
C GLY A 340 2.92 13.64 29.55
N SER A 341 3.02 12.93 28.43
CA SER A 341 3.98 11.82 28.27
C SER A 341 5.41 12.34 28.39
N SER A 342 6.30 11.54 28.98
CA SER A 342 7.71 11.93 29.11
C SER A 342 8.67 10.74 29.13
N GLY A 343 9.95 11.02 28.88
CA GLY A 343 11.05 10.06 28.91
C GLY A 343 11.68 9.80 27.55
N ASN A 344 12.58 8.83 27.50
CA ASN A 344 13.45 8.60 26.34
C ASN A 344 12.69 8.29 25.03
N LYS A 345 11.48 7.72 25.11
CA LYS A 345 10.65 7.43 23.92
C LYS A 345 10.04 8.68 23.32
N VAL A 346 9.68 9.67 24.15
CA VAL A 346 9.24 10.99 23.69
C VAL A 346 10.43 11.72 23.07
N LEU A 347 11.58 11.73 23.76
CA LEU A 347 12.80 12.38 23.27
C LEU A 347 13.20 11.82 21.90
N GLN A 348 13.27 10.49 21.78
CA GLN A 348 13.57 9.84 20.52
C GLN A 348 12.60 10.24 19.40
N MET A 349 11.30 10.29 19.69
CA MET A 349 10.30 10.66 18.70
C MET A 349 10.43 12.12 18.28
N GLN A 350 10.72 13.04 19.21
CA GLN A 350 10.99 14.45 18.94
C GLN A 350 12.23 14.64 18.04
N GLU A 351 13.33 13.96 18.35
CA GLU A 351 14.55 13.96 17.52
C GLU A 351 14.26 13.48 16.10
N GLN A 352 13.46 12.41 15.96
CA GLN A 352 13.08 11.87 14.67
C GLN A 352 12.16 12.81 13.89
N LEU A 353 11.18 13.45 14.55
CA LEU A 353 10.31 14.44 13.91
C LEU A 353 11.11 15.65 13.41
N ASN A 354 12.08 16.14 14.19
CA ASN A 354 12.92 17.26 13.78
C ASN A 354 13.74 16.94 12.53
N VAL A 355 14.34 15.74 12.45
CA VAL A 355 15.06 15.31 11.24
C VAL A 355 14.12 15.18 10.03
N ILE A 356 12.87 14.77 10.23
CA ILE A 356 11.87 14.73 9.15
C ILE A 356 11.49 16.14 8.71
N ALA A 357 11.35 17.08 9.67
CA ALA A 357 11.01 18.49 9.41
C ALA A 357 12.09 19.23 8.59
N GLU A 358 13.34 18.75 8.58
CA GLU A 358 14.38 19.28 7.69
C GLU A 358 14.07 19.06 6.19
N VAL A 359 13.30 18.01 5.88
CA VAL A 359 12.90 17.64 4.50
C VAL A 359 11.47 18.09 4.20
N TYR A 360 10.57 17.99 5.17
CA TYR A 360 9.14 18.28 5.02
C TYR A 360 8.77 19.54 5.82
N SER A 361 8.74 20.67 5.10
CA SER A 361 8.64 22.00 5.70
C SER A 361 7.31 22.32 6.38
N SER A 362 6.25 21.55 6.11
CA SER A 362 4.95 21.69 6.78
C SER A 362 4.95 21.14 8.21
N ILE A 363 5.96 20.35 8.60
CA ILE A 363 6.09 19.84 9.96
C ILE A 363 6.92 20.85 10.77
N PRO A 364 6.36 21.46 11.83
CA PRO A 364 7.12 22.34 12.70
C PRO A 364 8.16 21.55 13.51
N THR A 365 9.32 22.16 13.79
CA THR A 365 10.31 21.58 14.71
C THR A 365 9.85 21.73 16.16
N VAL A 366 10.24 20.78 17.00
CA VAL A 366 9.87 20.68 18.41
C VAL A 366 11.11 20.74 19.30
N TYR A 367 10.92 21.10 20.58
CA TYR A 367 12.01 21.09 21.54
C TYR A 367 12.27 19.67 22.07
N GLU A 368 13.49 19.16 21.86
CA GLU A 368 13.93 17.80 22.23
C GLU A 368 14.22 17.67 23.74
N ASN A 369 13.19 17.80 24.57
CA ASN A 369 13.29 17.73 26.03
C ASN A 369 12.79 16.41 26.62
N GLY A 370 12.24 15.52 25.79
CA GLY A 370 11.61 14.29 26.25
C GLY A 370 10.31 14.51 27.01
N TYR A 371 9.63 15.64 26.80
CA TYR A 371 8.33 15.97 27.35
C TYR A 371 7.36 16.32 26.22
N PHE A 372 6.23 15.62 26.16
CA PHE A 372 5.24 15.81 25.11
C PHE A 372 4.28 16.93 25.53
N ASP A 373 4.45 18.10 24.92
CA ASP A 373 3.67 19.31 25.13
C ASP A 373 2.76 19.65 23.93
N GLU A 374 2.11 20.82 23.97
CA GLU A 374 1.23 21.31 22.90
C GLU A 374 2.00 21.51 21.58
N GLU A 375 3.25 22.01 21.63
CA GLU A 375 4.09 22.14 20.43
C GLU A 375 4.40 20.78 19.79
N THR A 376 4.69 19.77 20.63
CA THR A 376 4.88 18.40 20.17
C THR A 376 3.60 17.81 19.56
N GLN A 377 2.43 18.10 20.15
CA GLN A 377 1.14 17.68 19.60
C GLN A 377 0.91 18.29 18.21
N ASP A 378 1.12 19.59 18.05
CA ASP A 378 0.94 20.31 16.79
C ASP A 378 1.82 19.73 15.68
N ALA A 379 3.08 19.40 16.00
CA ALA A 379 3.99 18.75 15.06
C ALA A 379 3.53 17.34 14.66
N VAL A 380 2.99 16.56 15.61
CA VAL A 380 2.42 15.24 15.35
C VAL A 380 1.18 15.35 14.48
N GLU A 381 0.30 16.33 14.72
CA GLU A 381 -0.88 16.56 13.87
C GLU A 381 -0.48 16.96 12.45
N ALA A 382 0.54 17.82 12.29
CA ALA A 382 1.09 18.18 11.00
C ALA A 382 1.66 16.95 10.28
N PHE A 383 2.44 16.12 10.99
CA PHE A 383 2.96 14.86 10.46
C PHE A 383 1.85 13.90 10.04
N GLN A 384 0.82 13.71 10.87
CA GLN A 384 -0.31 12.82 10.58
C GLN A 384 -1.07 13.28 9.34
N ARG A 385 -1.40 14.58 9.27
CA ARG A 385 -2.08 15.20 8.13
C ARG A 385 -1.27 15.02 6.86
N LEU A 386 0.04 15.27 6.93
CA LEU A 386 0.95 15.05 5.82
C LEU A 386 0.89 13.57 5.44
N PHE A 387 1.19 12.63 6.31
CA PHE A 387 1.33 11.23 5.90
C PHE A 387 0.03 10.43 5.76
N GLY A 388 -1.14 11.09 5.76
CA GLY A 388 -2.44 10.47 5.51
C GLY A 388 -2.91 9.58 6.67
N LEU A 389 -2.51 9.92 7.89
CA LEU A 389 -2.94 9.24 9.12
C LEU A 389 -4.11 9.99 9.76
N PRO A 390 -4.90 9.34 10.64
CA PRO A 390 -5.88 10.03 11.46
C PRO A 390 -5.20 11.14 12.28
N VAL A 391 -5.71 12.37 12.19
CA VAL A 391 -5.12 13.54 12.86
C VAL A 391 -5.66 13.62 14.28
N SER A 392 -4.99 12.92 15.20
CA SER A 392 -5.32 12.87 16.63
C SER A 392 -4.36 13.69 17.51
N GLY A 393 -3.18 14.03 16.97
CA GLY A 393 -2.07 14.59 17.75
C GLY A 393 -1.44 13.59 18.72
N ILE A 394 -1.87 12.32 18.67
CA ILE A 394 -1.39 11.23 19.51
C ILE A 394 -0.48 10.33 18.68
N VAL A 395 0.70 10.01 19.22
CA VAL A 395 1.59 9.01 18.61
C VAL A 395 1.17 7.62 19.08
N ASP A 396 0.17 7.08 18.39
CA ASP A 396 -0.29 5.70 18.49
C ASP A 396 0.64 4.73 17.71
N TYR A 397 0.27 3.44 17.68
CA TYR A 397 1.05 2.41 17.00
C TYR A 397 1.32 2.72 15.50
N PRO A 398 0.30 3.04 14.66
CA PRO A 398 0.53 3.42 13.26
C PRO A 398 1.40 4.67 13.10
N THR A 399 1.15 5.70 13.91
CA THR A 399 1.89 6.96 13.85
C THR A 399 3.36 6.75 14.19
N TRP A 400 3.66 6.00 15.26
CA TRP A 400 5.04 5.66 15.64
C TRP A 400 5.81 5.01 14.49
N TYR A 401 5.25 3.95 13.89
CA TYR A 401 5.94 3.25 12.82
C TYR A 401 6.01 4.05 11.52
N LYS A 402 5.04 4.93 11.27
CA LYS A 402 5.15 5.88 10.15
C LYS A 402 6.30 6.86 10.39
N ILE A 403 6.42 7.47 11.57
CA ILE A 403 7.57 8.35 11.92
C ILE A 403 8.89 7.60 11.72
N GLN A 404 9.04 6.41 12.29
CA GLN A 404 10.26 5.59 12.12
C GLN A 404 10.56 5.32 10.63
N SER A 405 9.55 4.94 9.85
CA SER A 405 9.74 4.61 8.42
C SER A 405 10.17 5.82 7.59
N ILE A 406 9.59 6.99 7.85
CA ILE A 406 9.95 8.24 7.18
C ILE A 406 11.31 8.70 7.66
N TYR A 407 11.63 8.61 8.96
CA TYR A 407 12.95 8.89 9.49
C TYR A 407 14.05 8.03 8.85
N VAL A 408 13.83 6.73 8.64
CA VAL A 408 14.80 5.86 7.94
C VAL A 408 14.94 6.24 6.47
N ALA A 409 13.82 6.48 5.79
CA ALA A 409 13.81 6.95 4.40
C ALA A 409 14.61 8.26 4.27
N VAL A 410 14.35 9.16 5.23
CA VAL A 410 15.04 10.34 5.78
C VAL A 410 16.55 10.37 5.95
N THR A 411 17.09 9.36 6.64
CA THR A 411 18.44 9.39 7.23
C THR A 411 19.43 8.49 6.52
N ARG A 412 18.97 7.42 5.86
CA ARG A 412 19.77 6.72 4.85
C ARG A 412 20.17 7.65 3.68
N ILE A 413 19.55 8.84 3.63
CA ILE A 413 19.89 10.00 2.78
C ILE A 413 21.17 10.70 3.25
N ALA A 414 21.44 10.76 4.57
CA ALA A 414 22.55 11.52 5.15
C ALA A 414 23.87 10.73 5.18
N GLU A 415 23.83 9.39 5.18
CA GLU A 415 25.03 8.53 5.17
C GLU A 415 25.66 8.37 3.77
N LEU A 416 25.04 8.91 2.72
CA LEU A 416 25.49 8.84 1.32
C LEU A 416 25.94 10.20 0.75
N GLN A 417 25.99 11.24 1.58
CA GLN A 417 26.63 12.53 1.30
C GLN A 417 28.03 12.55 1.92
#